data_AF-A0A967L7L0-F1
#
_entry.id   AF-A0A967L7L0-F1
#
_cell.length_a   1.000
_cell.length_b   1.000
_cell.length_c   1.000
_cell.angle_alpha   90.00
_cell.angle_beta   90.00
_cell.angle_gamma   90.00
#
_symmetry.space_group_name_H-M   'P 1'
#
loop_
_entity.id
_entity.type
_entity.pdbx_description
1 polymer ?
#
loop_
_entity_poly.entity_id
_entity_poly.type
_entity_poly.pdbx_seq_one_letter_code
_entity_poly.pdbx_strand_id
1 'polypeptide(L)'
;KGDWYGVKGFFDWLESKAYRMHIRVFLSRYRSYTDCHVCRGTRLCPDALNYRIRGKRLPDLWRLPVGELLPFIAALEAPEGDRSCGLLLRETSSRLGYLVRV
;
A
#
# COMPACT_ATOMS: atom_id res chain seq x y z
N LYS A 1 -3.72 -45.94 -10.66
CA LYS A 1 -3.84 -44.75 -11.54
C LYS A 1 -3.78 -43.55 -10.62
N GLY A 2 -2.74 -42.72 -10.71
CA GLY A 2 -2.65 -41.51 -9.90
C GLY A 2 -3.55 -40.44 -10.49
N ASP A 3 -4.47 -39.92 -9.71
CA ASP A 3 -5.39 -38.88 -10.18
C ASP A 3 -4.60 -37.62 -10.56
N TRP A 4 -4.92 -37.08 -11.74
CA TRP A 4 -4.39 -35.79 -12.16
C TRP A 4 -4.99 -34.70 -11.28
N TYR A 5 -4.16 -34.08 -10.44
CA TYR A 5 -4.54 -33.04 -9.47
C TYR A 5 -4.98 -31.71 -10.12
N GLY A 6 -5.13 -31.67 -11.44
CA GLY A 6 -5.59 -30.51 -12.20
C GLY A 6 -4.56 -29.39 -12.35
N VAL A 7 -4.95 -28.35 -13.11
CA VAL A 7 -4.08 -27.18 -13.33
C VAL A 7 -3.79 -26.45 -12.01
N LYS A 8 -4.78 -26.32 -11.12
CA LYS A 8 -4.57 -25.70 -9.80
C LYS A 8 -3.52 -26.46 -8.98
N GLY A 9 -3.65 -27.78 -8.88
CA GLY A 9 -2.68 -28.59 -8.14
C GLY A 9 -1.26 -28.54 -8.73
N PHE A 10 -1.14 -28.35 -10.05
CA PHE A 10 0.17 -28.15 -10.70
C PHE A 10 0.85 -26.89 -10.21
N PHE A 11 0.11 -25.79 -10.14
CA PHE A 11 0.64 -24.52 -9.63
C PHE A 11 0.89 -24.58 -8.12
N ASP A 12 0.01 -25.19 -7.32
CA ASP A 12 0.23 -25.40 -5.89
C ASP A 12 1.55 -26.18 -5.64
N TRP A 13 1.81 -27.23 -6.44
CA TRP A 13 3.06 -27.99 -6.39
C TRP A 13 4.28 -27.15 -6.82
N LEU A 14 4.17 -26.38 -7.91
CA LEU A 14 5.25 -25.48 -8.36
C LEU A 14 5.58 -24.44 -7.30
N GLU A 15 4.59 -23.87 -6.61
CA GLU A 15 4.79 -22.89 -5.55
C GLU A 15 5.57 -23.48 -4.37
N SER A 16 5.36 -24.76 -4.02
CA SER A 16 6.17 -25.47 -3.00
C SER A 16 7.68 -25.53 -3.35
N LYS A 17 8.03 -25.34 -4.63
CA LYS A 17 9.40 -25.38 -5.15
C LYS A 17 9.94 -23.99 -5.52
N ALA A 18 9.26 -22.91 -5.13
CA ALA A 18 9.66 -21.51 -5.44
C ALA A 18 11.03 -21.08 -4.86
N TYR A 19 11.66 -21.87 -4.00
CA TYR A 19 13.05 -21.65 -3.60
C TYR A 19 14.02 -21.75 -4.80
N ARG A 20 13.66 -22.50 -5.86
CA ARG A 20 14.44 -22.60 -7.11
C ARG A 20 14.19 -21.41 -8.04
N MET A 21 15.26 -20.78 -8.53
CA MET A 21 15.18 -19.56 -9.34
C MET A 21 14.35 -19.74 -10.63
N HIS A 22 14.60 -20.78 -11.42
CA HIS A 22 13.87 -21.02 -12.68
C HIS A 22 12.36 -21.22 -12.46
N ILE A 23 11.97 -21.76 -11.29
CA ILE A 23 10.56 -21.92 -10.93
C ILE A 23 9.93 -20.55 -10.65
N ARG A 24 10.62 -19.64 -9.94
CA ARG A 24 10.12 -18.26 -9.75
C ARG A 24 9.95 -17.51 -11.06
N VAL A 25 10.93 -17.65 -11.97
CA VAL A 25 10.89 -17.02 -13.30
C VAL A 25 9.75 -17.59 -14.15
N PHE A 26 9.45 -18.89 -14.01
CA PHE A 26 8.30 -19.49 -14.67
C PHE A 26 6.99 -18.97 -14.09
N LEU A 27 6.84 -18.99 -12.75
CA LEU A 27 5.63 -18.54 -12.05
C LEU A 27 5.31 -17.07 -12.31
N SER A 28 6.32 -16.19 -12.50
CA SER A 28 6.08 -14.77 -12.76
C SER A 28 5.32 -14.52 -14.08
N ARG A 29 5.40 -15.44 -15.05
CA ARG A 29 4.68 -15.35 -16.33
C ARG A 29 3.16 -15.54 -16.19
N TYR A 30 2.73 -16.17 -15.10
CA TYR A 30 1.33 -16.51 -14.83
C TYR A 30 0.73 -15.71 -13.67
N ARG A 31 1.47 -14.73 -13.14
CA ARG A 31 1.01 -13.83 -12.09
C ARG A 31 0.60 -12.50 -12.70
N SER A 32 -0.48 -11.94 -12.18
CA SER A 32 -0.92 -10.58 -12.49
C SER A 32 -1.10 -9.82 -11.19
N TYR A 33 -1.06 -8.48 -11.28
CA TYR A 33 -1.40 -7.63 -10.16
C TYR A 33 -2.92 -7.57 -10.04
N THR A 34 -3.44 -8.05 -8.92
CA THR A 34 -4.86 -7.94 -8.57
C THR A 34 -4.98 -7.31 -7.19
N ASP A 35 -6.05 -6.56 -6.95
CA ASP A 35 -6.33 -6.04 -5.62
C ASP A 35 -6.57 -7.18 -4.62
N CYS A 36 -5.98 -7.05 -3.44
CA CYS A 36 -6.22 -7.99 -2.35
C CYS A 36 -7.71 -7.96 -1.94
N HIS A 37 -8.37 -9.11 -1.90
CA HIS A 37 -9.78 -9.23 -1.53
C HIS A 37 -10.07 -8.77 -0.07
N VAL A 38 -9.07 -8.87 0.82
CA VAL A 38 -9.20 -8.46 2.22
C VAL A 38 -9.11 -6.93 2.36
N CYS A 39 -8.00 -6.33 1.91
CA CYS A 39 -7.74 -4.90 2.13
C CYS A 39 -8.19 -4.01 0.97
N ARG A 40 -8.61 -4.58 -0.16
CA ARG A 40 -9.03 -3.87 -1.39
C ARG A 40 -8.02 -2.83 -1.86
N GLY A 41 -6.75 -3.23 -1.82
CA GLY A 41 -5.62 -2.38 -2.21
C GLY A 41 -5.23 -1.31 -1.19
N THR A 42 -5.84 -1.26 0.00
CA THR A 42 -5.42 -0.31 1.05
C THR A 42 -4.12 -0.73 1.74
N ARG A 43 -3.71 -2.00 1.67
CA ARG A 43 -2.45 -2.53 2.28
C ARG A 43 -2.34 -2.33 3.80
N LEU A 44 -3.44 -2.00 4.48
CA LEU A 44 -3.51 -1.83 5.93
C LEU A 44 -4.35 -2.95 6.56
N CYS A 45 -4.05 -3.27 7.82
CA CYS A 45 -4.92 -4.13 8.62
C CYS A 45 -6.24 -3.41 8.94
N PRO A 46 -7.33 -4.14 9.26
CA PRO A 46 -8.61 -3.54 9.58
C PRO A 46 -8.54 -2.50 10.70
N ASP A 47 -7.75 -2.76 11.75
CA ASP A 47 -7.64 -1.85 12.90
C ASP A 47 -7.04 -0.49 12.53
N ALA A 48 -6.05 -0.48 11.63
CA ALA A 48 -5.45 0.76 11.13
C ALA A 48 -6.45 1.61 10.32
N LEU A 49 -7.50 1.01 9.76
CA LEU A 49 -8.55 1.73 9.01
C LEU A 49 -9.52 2.50 9.91
N ASN A 50 -9.47 2.28 11.23
CA ASN A 50 -10.28 3.02 12.21
C ASN A 50 -9.74 4.43 12.46
N TYR A 51 -8.45 4.67 12.22
CA TYR A 51 -7.83 5.97 12.43
C TYR A 51 -8.20 6.96 11.32
N ARG A 52 -8.52 8.20 11.71
CA ARG A 52 -8.93 9.27 10.80
C ARG A 52 -8.24 10.59 11.11
N ILE A 53 -7.89 11.31 10.04
CA ILE A 53 -7.41 12.69 10.09
C ILE A 53 -8.43 13.54 9.32
N ARG A 54 -9.05 14.50 10.01
CA ARG A 54 -10.14 15.34 9.45
C ARG A 54 -11.20 14.52 8.68
N GLY A 55 -11.60 13.38 9.25
CA GLY A 55 -12.63 12.49 8.68
C GLY A 55 -12.14 11.53 7.59
N LYS A 56 -10.91 11.66 7.07
CA LYS A 56 -10.33 10.77 6.04
C LYS A 56 -9.46 9.69 6.69
N ARG A 57 -9.50 8.46 6.17
CA ARG A 57 -8.56 7.40 6.58
C ARG A 57 -7.25 7.58 5.83
N LEU A 58 -6.17 6.98 6.32
CA LEU A 58 -4.87 7.04 5.64
C LEU A 58 -4.94 6.58 4.17
N PRO A 59 -5.69 5.52 3.80
CA PRO A 59 -5.78 5.12 2.41
C PRO A 59 -6.53 6.08 1.50
N ASP A 60 -7.40 6.91 2.07
CA ASP A 60 -8.10 7.93 1.32
C ASP A 60 -7.15 9.08 0.98
N LEU A 61 -6.07 9.29 1.77
CA LEU A 61 -5.10 10.37 1.58
C LEU A 61 -4.07 10.05 0.49
N TRP A 62 -3.44 8.88 0.51
CA TRP A 62 -2.43 8.54 -0.51
C TRP A 62 -3.04 8.18 -1.89
N ARG A 63 -4.37 8.11 -1.99
CA ARG A 63 -5.11 7.98 -3.25
C ARG A 63 -5.37 9.34 -3.89
N LEU A 64 -5.17 10.43 -3.16
CA LEU A 64 -5.28 11.77 -3.71
C LEU A 64 -4.08 12.06 -4.62
N PRO A 65 -4.29 12.82 -5.71
CA PRO A 65 -3.19 13.45 -6.43
C PRO A 65 -2.31 14.26 -5.46
N VAL A 66 -1.00 14.25 -5.67
CA VAL A 66 -0.05 14.96 -4.78
C VAL A 66 -0.40 16.45 -4.66
N GLY A 67 -0.86 17.08 -5.76
CA GLY A 67 -1.31 18.47 -5.77
C GLY A 67 -2.53 18.75 -4.88
N GLU A 68 -3.40 17.75 -4.67
CA GLU A 68 -4.55 17.85 -3.74
C GLU A 68 -4.18 17.46 -2.31
N LEU A 69 -3.19 16.58 -2.14
CA LEU A 69 -2.71 16.15 -0.82
C LEU A 69 -1.95 17.26 -0.08
N LEU A 70 -1.15 18.06 -0.80
CA LEU A 70 -0.38 19.16 -0.21
C LEU A 70 -1.26 20.16 0.56
N PRO A 71 -2.32 20.77 -0.01
CA PRO A 71 -3.17 21.69 0.72
C PRO A 71 -3.91 21.01 1.89
N PHE A 72 -4.23 19.71 1.78
CA PHE A 72 -4.82 18.96 2.88
C PHE A 72 -3.87 18.87 4.09
N ILE A 73 -2.59 18.52 3.86
CA ILE A 73 -1.59 18.41 4.94
C ILE A 73 -1.21 19.77 5.50
N ALA A 74 -1.07 20.80 4.64
CA ALA A 74 -0.73 22.15 5.07
C ALA A 74 -1.82 22.80 5.95
N ALA A 75 -3.07 22.33 5.84
CA ALA A 75 -4.18 22.78 6.67
C ALA A 75 -4.33 22.00 8.00
N LEU A 76 -3.39 21.13 8.35
CA LEU A 76 -3.36 20.45 9.66
C LEU A 76 -2.59 21.30 10.66
N GLU A 77 -3.12 21.37 11.88
CA GLU A 77 -2.48 22.04 13.01
C GLU A 77 -1.90 20.99 13.96
N ALA A 78 -0.66 21.21 14.39
CA ALA A 78 -0.06 20.39 15.42
C ALA A 78 -0.75 20.69 16.77
N PRO A 79 -1.09 19.66 17.57
CA PRO A 79 -1.57 19.88 18.92
C PRO A 79 -0.59 20.73 19.74
N GLU A 80 -1.14 21.57 20.62
CA GLU A 80 -0.32 22.41 21.51
C GLU A 80 0.67 21.55 22.31
N GLY A 81 1.95 21.96 22.31
CA GLY A 81 3.02 21.27 23.01
C GLY A 81 3.64 20.07 22.27
N ASP A 82 3.06 19.60 21.16
CA ASP A 82 3.64 18.49 20.37
C ASP A 82 4.62 19.00 19.30
N ARG A 83 5.87 19.20 19.72
CA ARG A 83 6.96 19.60 18.82
C ARG A 83 7.22 18.57 17.71
N SER A 84 7.00 17.29 18.00
CA SER A 84 7.23 16.20 17.04
C SER A 84 6.21 16.25 15.91
N CYS A 85 4.94 16.48 16.23
CA CYS A 85 3.89 16.68 15.24
C CYS A 85 4.18 17.88 14.34
N GLY A 86 4.60 19.01 14.92
CA GLY A 86 5.00 20.20 14.15
C GLY A 86 6.15 19.94 13.18
N LEU A 87 7.17 19.20 13.60
CA LEU A 87 8.29 18.81 12.73
C LEU A 87 7.82 17.90 11.59
N LEU A 88 6.99 16.90 11.89
CA LEU A 88 6.46 15.96 10.89
C LEU A 88 5.60 16.67 9.83
N LEU A 89 4.73 17.59 10.24
CA LEU A 89 3.91 18.38 9.31
C LEU A 89 4.78 19.25 8.40
N ARG A 90 5.83 19.88 8.95
CA ARG A 90 6.77 20.69 8.16
C ARG A 90 7.51 19.85 7.13
N GLU A 91 8.10 18.73 7.54
CA GLU A 91 8.87 17.85 6.64
C GLU A 91 7.99 17.20 5.58
N THR A 92 6.77 16.79 5.95
CA THR A 92 5.81 16.21 5.00
C THR A 92 5.38 17.24 3.96
N SER A 93 5.05 18.46 4.39
CA SER A 93 4.68 19.55 3.49
C SER A 93 5.82 19.93 2.55
N SER A 94 7.06 19.96 3.05
CA SER A 94 8.25 20.23 2.24
C SER A 94 8.45 19.19 1.13
N ARG A 95 8.35 17.90 1.46
CA ARG A 95 8.50 16.79 0.49
C ARG A 95 7.38 16.78 -0.54
N LEU A 96 6.13 16.97 -0.11
CA LEU A 96 4.99 17.09 -1.02
C LEU A 96 5.16 18.31 -1.94
N GLY A 97 5.60 19.45 -1.40
CA GLY A 97 5.89 20.66 -2.17
C GLY A 97 7.03 20.49 -3.18
N TYR A 98 8.01 19.62 -2.92
CA TYR A 98 8.97 19.21 -3.94
C TYR A 98 8.31 18.40 -5.06
N LEU A 99 7.53 17.37 -4.71
CA LEU A 99 6.85 16.50 -5.67
C LEU A 99 5.81 17.22 -6.55
N VAL A 100 5.23 18.33 -6.08
CA VAL A 100 4.31 19.16 -6.89
C VAL A 100 5.04 20.03 -7.92
N ARG A 101 6.31 20.37 -7.67
CA ARG A 101 7.10 21.25 -8.54
C ARG A 101 7.89 20.52 -9.63
N VAL A 102 8.14 19.22 -9.44
CA VAL A 102 8.77 18.33 -10.43
C VAL A 102 7.72 17.89 -11.45
#